data_AF-A0A933ZCQ0-F1
#
_entry.id   AF-A0A933ZCQ0-F1
#
_cell.length_a   1.000
_cell.length_b   1.000
_cell.length_c   1.000
_cell.angle_alpha   90.00
_cell.angle_beta   90.00
_cell.angle_gamma   90.00
#
_symmetry.space_group_name_H-M   'P 1'
#
loop_
_entity.id
_entity.type
_entity.pdbx_description
1 polymer ?
#
loop_
_entity_poly.entity_id
_entity_poly.type
_entity_poly.pdbx_seq_one_letter_code
_entity_poly.pdbx_strand_id
1 'polypeptide(L)'
;MKTWSTIASFLFVGALSLSASAITQPDGTPIPSKPGCNSGQPTGLASVFACECNEPNVCNIGVPCPSDQSLPCDDGKHGTCETTMWHSWNDNTCIPSNISGLDPSADAMVTPETFQPTCPLTFTVVSRGTAIFKDIFGWYNVTGAKPDVTDLHVMLDCNTVAGNSVPFDIQNDPAYKGGQVGFFLATPESAAGKTCSNGDCCATIARITAGEGHVFYSERAFNPDAKTNDAGSQIHLLIYDSKITPHKFYFAWEDLFGGGSGDFTDIVTSVMGVECPGGGLSCDVPNQIGMCKGGVTQCKGGAIECIQVIQSATEVCDGVDNDCDGTIDNNATCPTDMFCHNGRCVGNCTMGEFPCKEALTVCDKPTGLCVPADCVGKNCPADKVCRGGQCTSPCEGVVCPYGQICLNDACIDLCEGVTCDAPKTCRSGICFEGCGQCNGAACESSLKCDTTTGQCMDPSCVPACGAGTHCVAGACKDNCEGAQCPGGKACVDGKCEQGGVVQDSGAPDSPIVVTDSGTAGSGGTIITPDASAPDGAAGDSGPHGTTYDPNAPKSDSGCGCRAGASSDHGAWLVALLGIGLLVKRRGRRG
;
A
#
# COMPACT_ATOMS: atom_id res chain seq x y z
N MET A 1 53.61 19.10 -37.50
CA MET A 1 53.04 19.15 -36.13
C MET A 1 51.55 19.32 -36.29
N LYS A 2 50.77 18.29 -35.98
CA LYS A 2 49.34 18.16 -36.30
C LYS A 2 48.50 18.78 -35.19
N THR A 3 47.58 19.67 -35.56
CA THR A 3 46.47 20.18 -34.77
C THR A 3 45.41 19.08 -34.59
N TRP A 4 44.90 18.89 -33.38
CA TRP A 4 43.77 18.00 -33.09
C TRP A 4 42.57 18.86 -32.70
N SER A 5 41.50 18.74 -33.49
CA SER A 5 40.20 19.36 -33.28
C SER A 5 39.31 18.33 -32.59
N THR A 6 38.79 18.66 -31.42
CA THR A 6 37.79 17.85 -30.69
C THR A 6 36.42 18.08 -31.32
N ILE A 7 35.82 17.02 -31.86
CA ILE A 7 34.42 16.98 -32.28
C ILE A 7 33.63 16.41 -31.10
N ALA A 8 32.74 17.21 -30.52
CA ALA A 8 31.74 16.76 -29.57
C ALA A 8 30.58 16.12 -30.35
N SER A 9 30.45 14.79 -30.26
CA SER A 9 29.29 14.06 -30.77
C SER A 9 28.13 14.20 -29.79
N PHE A 10 27.16 15.05 -30.12
CA PHE A 10 25.83 15.02 -29.50
C PHE A 10 25.09 13.77 -30.00
N LEU A 11 24.99 12.75 -29.14
CA LEU A 11 24.09 11.62 -29.34
C LEU A 11 22.70 12.06 -28.89
N PHE A 12 21.87 12.45 -29.86
CA PHE A 12 20.43 12.62 -29.68
C PHE A 12 19.82 11.23 -29.52
N VAL A 13 19.60 10.78 -28.28
CA VAL A 13 18.77 9.60 -28.00
C VAL A 13 17.33 10.05 -28.18
N GLY A 14 16.83 9.94 -29.41
CA GLY A 14 15.39 10.02 -29.66
C GLY A 14 14.72 8.84 -28.96
N ALA A 15 13.88 9.13 -27.98
CA ALA A 15 12.97 8.14 -27.42
C ALA A 15 11.99 7.72 -28.53
N LEU A 16 12.34 6.65 -29.23
CA LEU A 16 11.38 5.91 -30.05
C LEU A 16 10.35 5.33 -29.07
N SER A 17 9.12 5.86 -29.09
CA SER A 17 8.00 5.16 -28.46
C SER A 17 7.84 3.84 -29.22
N LEU A 18 8.40 2.76 -28.68
CA LEU A 18 8.08 1.43 -29.13
C LEU A 18 6.59 1.24 -28.83
N SER A 19 5.76 1.33 -29.86
CA SER A 19 4.39 0.83 -29.77
C SER A 19 4.49 -0.64 -29.36
N ALA A 20 3.99 -0.97 -28.17
CA ALA A 20 3.90 -2.35 -27.72
C ALA A 20 3.18 -3.15 -28.81
N SER A 21 3.87 -4.15 -29.36
CA SER A 21 3.31 -5.00 -30.39
C SER A 21 2.50 -6.10 -29.71
N ALA A 22 1.38 -6.48 -30.31
CA ALA A 22 0.54 -7.56 -29.79
C ALA A 22 1.38 -8.83 -29.54
N ILE A 23 1.10 -9.49 -28.41
CA ILE A 23 1.70 -10.79 -28.11
C ILE A 23 1.28 -11.78 -29.19
N THR A 24 2.17 -12.70 -29.57
CA THR A 24 1.85 -13.75 -30.53
C THR A 24 1.90 -15.11 -29.85
N GLN A 25 0.94 -15.97 -30.19
CA GLN A 25 1.00 -17.40 -29.90
C GLN A 25 2.26 -18.02 -30.56
N PRO A 26 2.67 -19.23 -30.13
CA PRO A 26 3.81 -19.93 -30.73
C PRO A 26 3.68 -20.20 -32.24
N ASP A 27 2.47 -20.22 -32.78
CA ASP A 27 2.19 -20.38 -34.21
C ASP A 27 2.24 -19.05 -34.99
N GLY A 28 2.52 -17.93 -34.32
CA GLY A 28 2.60 -16.58 -34.87
C GLY A 28 1.28 -15.81 -34.89
N THR A 29 0.19 -16.40 -34.40
CA THR A 29 -1.12 -15.73 -34.33
C THR A 29 -1.10 -14.60 -33.29
N PRO A 30 -1.46 -13.35 -33.65
CA PRO A 30 -1.56 -12.26 -32.67
C PRO A 30 -2.72 -12.48 -31.69
N ILE A 31 -2.47 -12.20 -30.42
CA ILE A 31 -3.42 -12.31 -29.31
C ILE A 31 -3.38 -11.06 -28.40
N PRO A 32 -4.50 -10.74 -27.72
CA PRO A 32 -5.82 -11.31 -27.93
C PRO A 32 -6.39 -10.92 -29.30
N SER A 33 -7.36 -11.69 -29.78
CA SER A 33 -8.03 -11.44 -31.05
C SER A 33 -8.82 -10.12 -30.99
N LYS A 34 -9.04 -9.52 -32.16
CA LYS A 34 -9.73 -8.24 -32.25
C LYS A 34 -11.18 -8.36 -31.76
N PRO A 35 -11.76 -7.27 -31.21
CA PRO A 35 -13.16 -7.25 -30.81
C PRO A 35 -14.10 -7.75 -31.92
N GLY A 36 -15.12 -8.50 -31.50
CA GLY A 36 -16.15 -9.04 -32.37
C GLY A 36 -17.49 -8.33 -32.19
N CYS A 37 -18.53 -8.87 -32.83
CA CYS A 37 -19.89 -8.39 -32.67
C CYS A 37 -20.82 -9.59 -32.48
N ASN A 38 -21.64 -9.55 -31.44
CA ASN A 38 -22.71 -10.53 -31.21
C ASN A 38 -24.01 -9.80 -30.93
N SER A 39 -25.03 -10.03 -31.76
CA SER A 39 -26.38 -9.47 -31.58
C SER A 39 -26.40 -7.94 -31.40
N GLY A 40 -25.49 -7.24 -32.08
CA GLY A 40 -25.38 -5.78 -32.04
C GLY A 40 -24.61 -5.24 -30.83
N GLN A 41 -24.00 -6.11 -30.02
CA GLN A 41 -23.12 -5.74 -28.92
C GLN A 41 -21.67 -6.08 -29.27
N PRO A 42 -20.70 -5.19 -28.97
CA PRO A 42 -19.29 -5.52 -29.15
C PRO A 42 -18.87 -6.63 -28.17
N THR A 43 -17.97 -7.49 -28.61
CA THR A 43 -17.43 -8.62 -27.84
C THR A 43 -15.91 -8.58 -27.81
N GLY A 44 -15.29 -9.43 -26.97
CA GLY A 44 -13.85 -9.47 -26.77
C GLY A 44 -13.42 -8.70 -25.53
N LEU A 45 -12.13 -8.78 -25.20
CA LEU A 45 -11.60 -8.23 -23.94
C LEU A 45 -11.82 -6.73 -23.78
N ALA A 46 -11.74 -5.94 -24.86
CA ALA A 46 -11.97 -4.50 -24.79
C ALA A 46 -13.37 -4.18 -24.25
N SER A 47 -14.37 -4.96 -24.67
CA SER A 47 -15.76 -4.80 -24.22
C SER A 47 -15.95 -5.30 -22.79
N VAL A 48 -15.24 -6.35 -22.39
CA VAL A 48 -15.23 -6.83 -21.00
C VAL A 48 -14.67 -5.74 -20.07
N PHE A 49 -13.50 -5.20 -20.37
CA PHE A 49 -12.87 -4.15 -19.56
C PHE A 49 -13.60 -2.81 -19.64
N ALA A 50 -14.31 -2.52 -20.73
CA ALA A 50 -15.14 -1.32 -20.79
C ALA A 50 -16.31 -1.34 -19.79
N CYS A 51 -16.70 -2.52 -19.31
CA CYS A 51 -17.72 -2.70 -18.28
C CYS A 51 -17.14 -2.90 -16.87
N GLU A 52 -15.82 -2.94 -16.72
CA GLU A 52 -15.17 -2.98 -15.41
C GLU A 52 -15.00 -1.57 -14.89
N CYS A 53 -15.96 -1.13 -14.07
CA CYS A 53 -16.08 0.23 -13.58
C CYS A 53 -16.21 0.28 -12.06
N ASN A 54 -15.86 1.43 -11.47
CA ASN A 54 -16.13 1.68 -10.04
C ASN A 54 -17.63 1.77 -9.74
N GLU A 55 -18.44 2.16 -10.74
CA GLU A 55 -19.89 2.23 -10.62
C GLU A 55 -20.55 0.94 -11.17
N PRO A 56 -21.38 0.24 -10.36
CA PRO A 56 -22.03 -0.98 -10.80
C PRO A 56 -22.97 -0.77 -11.99
N ASN A 57 -22.95 -1.71 -12.95
CA ASN A 57 -23.78 -1.70 -14.17
C ASN A 57 -23.54 -0.53 -15.12
N VAL A 58 -22.40 0.14 -15.03
CA VAL A 58 -21.93 1.12 -16.02
C VAL A 58 -20.97 0.43 -16.98
N CYS A 59 -21.05 0.79 -18.27
CA CYS A 59 -20.05 0.38 -19.26
C CYS A 59 -19.66 1.61 -20.08
N ASN A 60 -18.37 1.81 -20.30
CA ASN A 60 -17.83 2.84 -21.16
C ASN A 60 -17.82 2.40 -22.63
N ILE A 61 -18.99 2.01 -23.14
CA ILE A 61 -19.20 1.64 -24.54
C ILE A 61 -20.18 2.64 -25.14
N GLY A 62 -19.65 3.58 -25.91
CA GLY A 62 -20.44 4.62 -26.56
C GLY A 62 -21.43 4.04 -27.56
N VAL A 63 -22.64 4.60 -27.61
CA VAL A 63 -23.63 4.18 -28.61
C VAL A 63 -23.18 4.57 -30.03
N PRO A 64 -23.68 3.88 -31.08
CA PRO A 64 -23.38 4.25 -32.46
C PRO A 64 -23.76 5.71 -32.76
N CYS A 65 -22.93 6.39 -33.55
CA CYS A 65 -23.19 7.77 -33.94
C CYS A 65 -24.58 7.91 -34.60
N PRO A 66 -25.34 8.96 -34.27
CA PRO A 66 -26.64 9.22 -34.88
C PRO A 66 -26.50 9.42 -36.40
N SER A 67 -27.55 9.14 -37.18
CA SER A 67 -27.50 9.39 -38.63
C SER A 67 -27.41 10.87 -39.00
N ASP A 68 -27.79 11.77 -38.09
CA ASP A 68 -27.70 13.21 -38.25
C ASP A 68 -26.32 13.72 -37.81
N GLN A 69 -25.48 14.11 -38.79
CA GLN A 69 -24.12 14.61 -38.58
C GLN A 69 -24.04 15.94 -37.81
N SER A 70 -25.17 16.59 -37.54
CA SER A 70 -25.22 17.77 -36.68
C SER A 70 -25.24 17.45 -35.18
N LEU A 71 -25.53 16.19 -34.81
CA LEU A 71 -25.51 15.72 -33.42
C LEU A 71 -24.14 15.13 -33.07
N PRO A 72 -23.62 15.34 -31.85
CA PRO A 72 -22.35 14.74 -31.44
C PRO A 72 -22.47 13.22 -31.32
N CYS A 73 -21.39 12.50 -31.63
CA CYS A 73 -21.26 11.10 -31.26
C CYS A 73 -21.06 10.98 -29.74
N ASP A 74 -21.48 9.85 -29.18
CA ASP A 74 -21.15 9.46 -27.81
C ASP A 74 -19.64 9.21 -27.69
N ASP A 75 -18.99 9.75 -26.67
CA ASP A 75 -17.55 9.60 -26.41
C ASP A 75 -17.24 8.36 -25.54
N GLY A 76 -18.27 7.62 -25.15
CA GLY A 76 -18.17 6.39 -24.37
C GLY A 76 -17.80 6.60 -22.91
N LYS A 77 -17.66 7.85 -22.42
CA LYS A 77 -17.22 8.12 -21.04
C LYS A 77 -18.41 8.18 -20.08
N HIS A 78 -19.00 7.02 -19.82
CA HIS A 78 -20.19 6.90 -18.97
C HIS A 78 -19.84 6.75 -17.49
N GLY A 79 -18.59 6.45 -17.15
CA GLY A 79 -18.06 6.37 -15.79
C GLY A 79 -16.53 6.21 -15.75
N THR A 80 -16.00 5.88 -14.58
CA THR A 80 -14.59 5.52 -14.40
C THR A 80 -14.43 4.01 -14.56
N CYS A 81 -14.00 3.58 -15.75
CA CYS A 81 -13.83 2.20 -16.14
C CYS A 81 -12.41 1.93 -16.65
N GLU A 82 -11.99 0.66 -16.69
CA GLU A 82 -10.66 0.27 -17.17
C GLU A 82 -10.42 0.71 -18.62
N THR A 83 -11.42 0.47 -19.47
CA THR A 83 -11.38 0.78 -20.90
C THR A 83 -12.53 1.72 -21.26
N THR A 84 -12.33 2.55 -22.27
CA THR A 84 -13.39 3.36 -22.91
C THR A 84 -13.38 3.08 -24.41
N MET A 85 -14.54 2.72 -24.96
CA MET A 85 -14.75 2.43 -26.38
C MET A 85 -15.77 3.41 -26.98
N TRP A 86 -15.50 3.99 -28.14
CA TRP A 86 -16.46 4.88 -28.81
C TRP A 86 -16.35 4.89 -30.34
N HIS A 87 -17.47 5.21 -30.98
CA HIS A 87 -17.57 5.16 -32.43
C HIS A 87 -17.01 6.42 -33.10
N SER A 88 -16.36 6.23 -34.24
CA SER A 88 -16.10 7.31 -35.19
C SER A 88 -17.31 7.52 -36.12
N TRP A 89 -17.35 8.65 -36.82
CA TRP A 89 -18.29 8.81 -37.94
C TRP A 89 -18.03 7.75 -39.03
N ASN A 90 -19.10 7.11 -39.52
CA ASN A 90 -19.07 6.00 -40.49
C ASN A 90 -18.34 4.74 -39.99
N ASP A 91 -18.25 4.57 -38.68
CA ASP A 91 -17.72 3.36 -38.07
C ASP A 91 -18.68 2.18 -38.24
N ASN A 92 -18.16 0.96 -37.98
CA ASN A 92 -19.00 -0.21 -37.79
C ASN A 92 -19.98 0.10 -36.63
N THR A 93 -21.28 -0.01 -36.88
CA THR A 93 -22.32 0.31 -35.87
C THR A 93 -22.36 -0.63 -34.68
N CYS A 94 -21.54 -1.70 -34.66
CA CYS A 94 -21.46 -2.64 -33.55
C CYS A 94 -20.11 -2.60 -32.83
N ILE A 95 -19.02 -2.40 -33.57
CA ILE A 95 -17.66 -2.47 -33.02
C ILE A 95 -17.06 -1.06 -33.04
N PRO A 96 -16.90 -0.40 -31.88
CA PRO A 96 -16.20 0.86 -31.79
C PRO A 96 -14.76 0.78 -32.32
N SER A 97 -14.42 1.71 -33.22
CA SER A 97 -13.09 1.86 -33.80
C SER A 97 -12.06 2.49 -32.87
N ASN A 98 -12.52 3.24 -31.86
CA ASN A 98 -11.64 3.92 -30.92
C ASN A 98 -11.68 3.25 -29.55
N ILE A 99 -10.51 3.28 -28.91
CA ILE A 99 -10.30 2.77 -27.56
C ILE A 99 -9.35 3.71 -26.81
N SER A 100 -9.55 3.84 -25.50
CA SER A 100 -8.60 4.47 -24.57
C SER A 100 -8.67 3.81 -23.19
N GLY A 101 -7.65 4.01 -22.36
CA GLY A 101 -7.51 3.30 -21.09
C GLY A 101 -6.71 2.01 -21.28
N LEU A 102 -7.15 0.93 -20.64
CA LEU A 102 -6.57 -0.40 -20.81
C LEU A 102 -6.84 -0.89 -22.24
N ASP A 103 -5.77 -1.14 -23.00
CA ASP A 103 -5.83 -1.70 -24.36
C ASP A 103 -5.45 -3.19 -24.30
N PRO A 104 -6.39 -4.11 -24.60
CA PRO A 104 -6.12 -5.55 -24.49
C PRO A 104 -4.95 -6.05 -25.34
N SER A 105 -4.62 -5.40 -26.46
CA SER A 105 -3.52 -5.81 -27.33
C SER A 105 -2.19 -5.19 -26.91
N ALA A 106 -2.20 -3.94 -26.45
CA ALA A 106 -0.97 -3.22 -26.09
C ALA A 106 -0.52 -3.50 -24.64
N ASP A 107 -1.47 -3.71 -23.72
CA ASP A 107 -1.21 -3.90 -22.29
C ASP A 107 -1.14 -5.39 -21.88
N ALA A 108 -1.33 -6.33 -22.82
CA ALA A 108 -1.27 -7.76 -22.52
C ALA A 108 0.11 -8.18 -22.03
N MET A 109 0.14 -9.04 -21.01
CA MET A 109 1.37 -9.60 -20.46
C MET A 109 1.26 -11.10 -20.26
N VAL A 110 2.41 -11.78 -20.34
CA VAL A 110 2.56 -13.20 -19.97
C VAL A 110 3.45 -13.38 -18.74
N THR A 111 3.85 -12.28 -18.11
CA THR A 111 4.67 -12.24 -16.90
C THR A 111 4.15 -11.14 -15.95
N PRO A 112 4.31 -11.32 -14.63
CA PRO A 112 4.95 -12.45 -13.98
C PRO A 112 4.09 -13.72 -14.02
N GLU A 113 4.73 -14.88 -13.90
CA GLU A 113 4.03 -16.17 -13.82
C GLU A 113 3.66 -16.54 -12.36
N THR A 114 4.24 -15.84 -11.39
CA THR A 114 4.07 -16.04 -9.95
C THR A 114 3.86 -14.71 -9.26
N PHE A 115 3.25 -14.74 -8.08
CA PHE A 115 2.82 -13.55 -7.35
C PHE A 115 3.12 -13.65 -5.87
N GLN A 116 3.43 -12.53 -5.24
CA GLN A 116 3.58 -12.41 -3.80
C GLN A 116 2.27 -11.88 -3.21
N PRO A 117 1.59 -12.64 -2.33
CA PRO A 117 0.48 -12.07 -1.56
C PRO A 117 1.00 -10.96 -0.64
N THR A 118 0.39 -9.78 -0.72
CA THR A 118 0.73 -8.60 0.12
C THR A 118 -0.37 -8.29 1.13
N CYS A 119 -1.60 -8.75 0.87
CA CYS A 119 -2.73 -8.70 1.77
C CYS A 119 -3.70 -9.86 1.44
N PRO A 120 -4.88 -10.01 2.06
CA PRO A 120 -5.80 -11.06 1.68
C PRO A 120 -6.29 -10.80 0.26
N LEU A 121 -6.53 -11.90 -0.42
CA LEU A 121 -6.87 -11.87 -1.82
C LEU A 121 -8.35 -11.61 -1.98
N THR A 122 -8.74 -10.89 -3.02
CA THR A 122 -10.13 -10.90 -3.48
C THR A 122 -10.16 -11.34 -4.92
N PHE A 123 -10.91 -12.42 -5.15
CA PHE A 123 -11.11 -13.04 -6.45
C PHE A 123 -12.46 -12.63 -7.00
N THR A 124 -12.53 -12.04 -8.18
CA THR A 124 -13.81 -11.71 -8.83
C THR A 124 -13.89 -12.37 -10.18
N VAL A 125 -15.02 -13.03 -10.48
CA VAL A 125 -15.33 -13.42 -11.86
C VAL A 125 -15.80 -12.18 -12.60
N VAL A 126 -15.01 -11.68 -13.53
CA VAL A 126 -15.35 -10.51 -14.36
C VAL A 126 -16.24 -10.93 -15.51
N SER A 127 -15.86 -12.01 -16.21
CA SER A 127 -16.62 -12.57 -17.32
C SER A 127 -16.45 -14.07 -17.39
N ARG A 128 -17.46 -14.78 -17.88
CA ARG A 128 -17.39 -16.20 -18.28
C ARG A 128 -17.63 -16.40 -19.78
N GLY A 129 -17.43 -15.34 -20.57
CA GLY A 129 -17.57 -15.36 -22.03
C GLY A 129 -18.85 -16.02 -22.51
N THR A 130 -18.74 -16.70 -23.65
CA THR A 130 -19.77 -17.61 -24.18
C THR A 130 -19.29 -19.06 -24.20
N ALA A 131 -18.23 -19.38 -23.44
CA ALA A 131 -17.61 -20.68 -23.41
C ALA A 131 -18.60 -21.74 -22.91
N ILE A 132 -18.52 -22.94 -23.50
CA ILE A 132 -19.36 -24.08 -23.08
C ILE A 132 -18.85 -24.70 -21.78
N PHE A 133 -17.58 -24.50 -21.46
CA PHE A 133 -16.95 -25.02 -20.26
C PHE A 133 -17.22 -24.10 -19.07
N LYS A 134 -17.44 -24.74 -17.93
CA LYS A 134 -17.58 -24.05 -16.65
C LYS A 134 -16.35 -24.36 -15.83
N ASP A 135 -15.35 -23.52 -16.02
CA ASP A 135 -14.05 -23.71 -15.40
C ASP A 135 -14.06 -23.32 -13.93
N ILE A 136 -13.11 -23.92 -13.21
CA ILE A 136 -12.74 -23.52 -11.86
C ILE A 136 -11.42 -22.75 -11.89
N PHE A 137 -11.32 -21.75 -11.03
CA PHE A 137 -10.13 -20.91 -10.89
C PHE A 137 -9.68 -20.88 -9.43
N GLY A 138 -8.37 -20.85 -9.21
CA GLY A 138 -7.81 -20.87 -7.86
C GLY A 138 -6.32 -20.60 -7.83
N TRP A 139 -5.71 -20.87 -6.68
CA TRP A 139 -4.28 -20.66 -6.44
C TRP A 139 -3.55 -21.94 -6.02
N TYR A 140 -2.23 -21.91 -6.08
CA TYR A 140 -1.34 -22.97 -5.58
C TYR A 140 -0.04 -22.39 -5.03
N ASN A 141 0.66 -23.15 -4.18
CA ASN A 141 1.96 -22.73 -3.65
C ASN A 141 3.08 -22.91 -4.68
N VAL A 142 3.87 -21.86 -4.93
CA VAL A 142 5.03 -21.96 -5.83
C VAL A 142 6.16 -22.71 -5.13
N THR A 143 6.61 -23.79 -5.75
CA THR A 143 7.70 -24.64 -5.22
C THR A 143 8.87 -24.80 -6.19
N GLY A 144 8.76 -24.25 -7.41
CA GLY A 144 9.69 -24.50 -8.51
C GLY A 144 9.47 -25.85 -9.22
N ALA A 145 8.40 -26.58 -8.87
CA ALA A 145 7.97 -27.79 -9.55
C ALA A 145 6.46 -27.72 -9.83
N LYS A 146 6.00 -28.53 -10.81
CA LYS A 146 4.58 -28.62 -11.16
C LYS A 146 3.74 -28.92 -9.91
N PRO A 147 2.69 -28.14 -9.62
CA PRO A 147 1.85 -28.37 -8.45
C PRO A 147 1.19 -29.75 -8.50
N ASP A 148 1.16 -30.43 -7.35
CA ASP A 148 0.32 -31.61 -7.17
C ASP A 148 -1.15 -31.17 -7.21
N VAL A 149 -2.04 -32.01 -7.75
CA VAL A 149 -3.48 -31.70 -7.83
C VAL A 149 -4.09 -31.45 -6.44
N THR A 150 -3.49 -32.01 -5.39
CA THR A 150 -3.90 -31.78 -3.99
C THR A 150 -3.49 -30.42 -3.43
N ASP A 151 -2.58 -29.69 -4.08
CA ASP A 151 -2.17 -28.32 -3.72
C ASP A 151 -2.89 -27.26 -4.57
N LEU A 152 -3.98 -27.66 -5.25
CA LEU A 152 -4.85 -26.76 -6.01
C LEU A 152 -6.03 -26.29 -5.16
N HIS A 153 -5.99 -25.02 -4.78
CA HIS A 153 -6.97 -24.40 -3.88
C HIS A 153 -7.99 -23.61 -4.69
N VAL A 154 -9.17 -24.20 -4.90
CA VAL A 154 -10.25 -23.59 -5.70
C VAL A 154 -10.86 -22.40 -4.98
N MET A 155 -10.89 -21.25 -5.65
CA MET A 155 -11.51 -20.02 -5.14
C MET A 155 -12.85 -19.74 -5.82
N LEU A 156 -12.92 -20.00 -7.13
CA LEU A 156 -14.11 -19.78 -7.96
C LEU A 156 -14.51 -21.13 -8.54
N ASP A 157 -15.67 -21.64 -8.13
CA ASP A 157 -16.20 -22.89 -8.65
C ASP A 157 -16.88 -22.71 -10.02
N CYS A 158 -17.29 -23.81 -10.65
CA CYS A 158 -17.88 -23.81 -11.99
C CYS A 158 -19.23 -23.05 -12.06
N ASN A 159 -19.89 -22.78 -10.93
CA ASN A 159 -21.20 -22.12 -10.88
C ASN A 159 -21.10 -20.66 -10.42
N THR A 160 -19.92 -20.19 -10.04
CA THR A 160 -19.70 -18.82 -9.61
C THR A 160 -19.96 -17.87 -10.78
N VAL A 161 -21.01 -17.05 -10.69
CA VAL A 161 -21.43 -16.15 -11.79
C VAL A 161 -20.55 -14.90 -11.88
N ALA A 162 -20.52 -14.27 -13.06
CA ALA A 162 -19.86 -12.99 -13.26
C ALA A 162 -20.41 -11.90 -12.32
N GLY A 163 -19.53 -11.03 -11.82
CA GLY A 163 -19.80 -10.02 -10.80
C GLY A 163 -19.68 -10.51 -9.36
N ASN A 164 -19.55 -11.82 -9.11
CA ASN A 164 -19.33 -12.33 -7.76
C ASN A 164 -17.86 -12.24 -7.35
N SER A 165 -17.64 -11.81 -6.12
CA SER A 165 -16.32 -11.76 -5.48
C SER A 165 -16.22 -12.72 -4.30
N VAL A 166 -15.05 -13.34 -4.14
CA VAL A 166 -14.69 -14.21 -3.02
C VAL A 166 -13.46 -13.60 -2.32
N PRO A 167 -13.63 -13.00 -1.12
CA PRO A 167 -12.50 -12.59 -0.30
C PRO A 167 -11.85 -13.83 0.34
N PHE A 168 -10.54 -13.83 0.43
CA PHE A 168 -9.75 -14.97 0.90
C PHE A 168 -8.52 -14.53 1.66
N ASP A 169 -8.45 -14.89 2.94
CA ASP A 169 -7.30 -14.61 3.78
C ASP A 169 -6.22 -15.67 3.63
N ILE A 170 -5.41 -15.52 2.59
CA ILE A 170 -4.35 -16.48 2.26
C ILE A 170 -3.28 -16.58 3.33
N GLN A 171 -2.99 -15.49 4.06
CA GLN A 171 -1.94 -15.49 5.09
C GLN A 171 -2.31 -16.36 6.29
N ASN A 172 -3.61 -16.52 6.54
CA ASN A 172 -4.15 -17.36 7.60
C ASN A 172 -4.65 -18.73 7.12
N ASP A 173 -4.54 -19.01 5.82
CA ASP A 173 -4.90 -20.31 5.28
C ASP A 173 -3.82 -21.34 5.66
N PRO A 174 -4.18 -22.47 6.31
CA PRO A 174 -3.22 -23.48 6.72
C PRO A 174 -2.51 -24.18 5.54
N ALA A 175 -3.05 -24.08 4.33
CA ALA A 175 -2.42 -24.59 3.13
C ALA A 175 -1.38 -23.62 2.53
N TYR A 176 -1.36 -22.36 2.95
CA TYR A 176 -0.37 -21.39 2.47
C TYR A 176 1.00 -21.61 3.13
N LYS A 177 2.04 -21.73 2.31
CA LYS A 177 3.40 -22.07 2.76
C LYS A 177 4.29 -20.84 3.01
N GLY A 178 3.74 -19.62 2.98
CA GLY A 178 4.46 -18.38 3.29
C GLY A 178 5.37 -17.85 2.16
N GLY A 179 5.13 -18.28 0.92
CA GLY A 179 5.93 -17.90 -0.25
C GLY A 179 5.12 -17.28 -1.38
N GLN A 180 5.65 -17.33 -2.59
CA GLN A 180 4.91 -16.93 -3.79
C GLN A 180 3.78 -17.94 -4.08
N VAL A 181 2.75 -17.46 -4.77
CA VAL A 181 1.63 -18.25 -5.26
C VAL A 181 1.53 -18.13 -6.77
N GLY A 182 1.03 -19.19 -7.40
CA GLY A 182 0.61 -19.17 -8.79
C GLY A 182 -0.90 -19.34 -8.86
N PHE A 183 -1.46 -19.13 -10.05
CA PHE A 183 -2.88 -19.27 -10.31
C PHE A 183 -3.12 -20.36 -11.34
N PHE A 184 -4.27 -21.03 -11.23
CA PHE A 184 -4.64 -22.06 -12.19
C PHE A 184 -6.07 -21.88 -12.68
N LEU A 185 -6.29 -22.34 -13.91
CA LEU A 185 -7.58 -22.62 -14.49
C LEU A 185 -7.70 -24.13 -14.70
N ALA A 186 -8.81 -24.74 -14.30
CA ALA A 186 -9.10 -26.11 -14.70
C ALA A 186 -10.40 -26.20 -15.50
N THR A 187 -10.28 -26.82 -16.66
CA THR A 187 -11.34 -27.01 -17.66
C THR A 187 -11.82 -28.47 -17.65
N PRO A 188 -13.11 -28.74 -17.89
CA PRO A 188 -13.65 -30.09 -18.03
C PRO A 188 -13.54 -30.63 -19.47
N GLU A 189 -12.69 -30.04 -20.32
CA GLU A 189 -12.49 -30.50 -21.69
C GLU A 189 -12.08 -31.99 -21.76
N SER A 190 -12.69 -32.71 -22.69
CA SER A 190 -12.40 -34.11 -22.96
C SER A 190 -11.08 -34.29 -23.71
N ALA A 191 -10.28 -35.27 -23.30
CA ALA A 191 -9.10 -35.68 -24.06
C ALA A 191 -9.42 -36.18 -25.49
N ALA A 192 -10.68 -36.52 -25.78
CA ALA A 192 -11.14 -36.98 -27.10
C ALA A 192 -11.57 -35.83 -28.04
N GLY A 193 -11.52 -34.57 -27.59
CA GLY A 193 -11.81 -33.39 -28.38
C GLY A 193 -12.49 -32.27 -27.58
N LYS A 194 -12.72 -31.12 -28.23
CA LYS A 194 -13.26 -29.85 -27.67
C LYS A 194 -14.73 -29.94 -27.21
N THR A 195 -15.01 -30.85 -26.30
CA THR A 195 -16.33 -31.17 -25.73
C THR A 195 -16.19 -31.46 -24.26
N CYS A 196 -17.28 -31.36 -23.51
CA CYS A 196 -17.25 -31.62 -22.08
C CYS A 196 -17.02 -33.10 -21.81
N SER A 197 -16.02 -33.42 -20.99
CA SER A 197 -15.73 -34.78 -20.58
C SER A 197 -16.98 -35.44 -19.97
N ASN A 198 -17.30 -36.65 -20.42
CA ASN A 198 -18.50 -37.39 -20.03
C ASN A 198 -19.83 -36.61 -20.18
N GLY A 199 -19.87 -35.56 -21.00
CA GLY A 199 -21.04 -34.70 -21.19
C GLY A 199 -21.31 -33.71 -20.04
N ASP A 200 -20.44 -33.63 -19.03
CA ASP A 200 -20.54 -32.69 -17.92
C ASP A 200 -19.54 -31.55 -18.08
N CYS A 201 -20.05 -30.32 -18.22
CA CYS A 201 -19.25 -29.13 -18.44
C CYS A 201 -18.81 -28.42 -17.16
N CYS A 202 -19.06 -28.96 -15.96
CA CYS A 202 -18.57 -28.38 -14.70
C CYS A 202 -17.24 -29.01 -14.28
N ALA A 203 -16.18 -28.22 -14.23
CA ALA A 203 -14.88 -28.67 -13.72
C ALA A 203 -14.90 -28.84 -12.19
N THR A 204 -14.19 -29.86 -11.69
CA THR A 204 -13.94 -30.06 -10.25
C THR A 204 -12.59 -30.72 -10.04
N ILE A 205 -11.93 -30.50 -8.89
CA ILE A 205 -10.67 -31.16 -8.55
C ILE A 205 -10.80 -32.69 -8.56
N ALA A 206 -11.95 -33.23 -8.13
CA ALA A 206 -12.20 -34.68 -8.15
C ALA A 206 -12.17 -35.24 -9.58
N ARG A 207 -12.74 -34.52 -10.55
CA ARG A 207 -12.74 -34.91 -11.97
C ARG A 207 -11.35 -34.78 -12.58
N ILE A 208 -10.64 -33.69 -12.30
CA ILE A 208 -9.25 -33.51 -12.72
C ILE A 208 -8.37 -34.65 -12.17
N THR A 209 -8.55 -35.03 -10.91
CA THR A 209 -7.85 -36.15 -10.27
C THR A 209 -8.16 -37.48 -10.97
N ALA A 210 -9.37 -37.66 -11.48
CA ALA A 210 -9.78 -38.82 -12.27
C ALA A 210 -9.27 -38.80 -13.73
N GLY A 211 -8.53 -37.76 -14.14
CA GLY A 211 -8.04 -37.57 -15.50
C GLY A 211 -9.07 -36.99 -16.47
N GLU A 212 -10.14 -36.39 -15.95
CA GLU A 212 -11.15 -35.70 -16.75
C GLU A 212 -10.87 -34.18 -16.74
N GLY A 213 -10.38 -33.66 -17.87
CA GLY A 213 -10.09 -32.22 -18.01
C GLY A 213 -8.62 -31.89 -18.20
N HIS A 214 -8.34 -30.59 -18.23
CA HIS A 214 -7.00 -30.03 -18.29
C HIS A 214 -6.84 -28.96 -17.21
N VAL A 215 -5.60 -28.77 -16.73
CA VAL A 215 -5.26 -27.68 -15.80
C VAL A 215 -4.19 -26.83 -16.45
N PHE A 216 -4.49 -25.53 -16.61
CA PHE A 216 -3.55 -24.51 -17.03
C PHE A 216 -3.09 -23.74 -15.80
N TYR A 217 -1.82 -23.35 -15.81
CA TYR A 217 -1.11 -22.72 -14.71
C TYR A 217 -0.56 -21.37 -15.19
N SER A 218 -0.43 -20.43 -14.27
CA SER A 218 0.25 -19.17 -14.53
C SER A 218 1.73 -19.40 -14.82
N GLU A 219 2.35 -20.41 -14.19
CA GLU A 219 3.65 -20.96 -14.62
C GLU A 219 3.47 -21.79 -15.88
N ARG A 220 3.67 -21.15 -17.04
CA ARG A 220 3.39 -21.72 -18.36
C ARG A 220 4.15 -23.02 -18.62
N ALA A 221 5.34 -23.18 -18.03
CA ALA A 221 6.14 -24.39 -18.15
C ALA A 221 5.40 -25.67 -17.66
N PHE A 222 4.36 -25.52 -16.84
CA PHE A 222 3.58 -26.65 -16.30
C PHE A 222 2.31 -26.97 -17.10
N ASN A 223 1.99 -26.17 -18.12
CA ASN A 223 0.82 -26.36 -18.96
C ASN A 223 0.90 -27.70 -19.73
N PRO A 224 -0.23 -28.39 -19.91
CA PRO A 224 -0.26 -29.75 -20.43
C PRO A 224 0.14 -29.85 -21.91
N ASP A 225 0.14 -28.73 -22.62
CA ASP A 225 0.56 -28.60 -24.01
C ASP A 225 2.01 -28.11 -24.16
N ALA A 226 2.74 -27.96 -23.03
CA ALA A 226 4.12 -27.55 -23.02
C ALA A 226 5.00 -28.53 -23.83
N LYS A 227 5.68 -27.98 -24.84
CA LYS A 227 6.77 -28.66 -25.55
C LYS A 227 8.08 -28.45 -24.79
N THR A 228 9.11 -29.23 -25.11
CA THR A 228 10.39 -29.39 -24.36
C THR A 228 11.23 -28.13 -24.06
N ASN A 229 10.73 -26.91 -24.27
CA ASN A 229 11.45 -25.65 -24.07
C ASN A 229 10.58 -24.39 -23.83
N ASP A 230 9.33 -24.52 -23.35
CA ASP A 230 8.34 -23.44 -23.06
C ASP A 230 7.90 -22.56 -24.24
N ALA A 231 8.79 -22.26 -25.19
CA ALA A 231 8.56 -21.48 -26.41
C ALA A 231 7.59 -22.14 -27.40
N GLY A 232 7.09 -23.34 -27.10
CA GLY A 232 6.11 -24.07 -27.90
C GLY A 232 4.80 -24.39 -27.17
N SER A 233 4.66 -24.05 -25.87
CA SER A 233 3.39 -24.12 -25.14
C SER A 233 2.52 -22.96 -25.57
N GLN A 234 1.22 -23.19 -25.73
CA GLN A 234 0.32 -22.08 -26.02
C GLN A 234 0.16 -21.18 -24.80
N ILE A 235 -0.08 -19.91 -25.11
CA ILE A 235 -0.38 -18.91 -24.11
C ILE A 235 -1.85 -19.08 -23.75
N HIS A 236 -2.10 -19.56 -22.55
CA HIS A 236 -3.44 -19.75 -21.99
C HIS A 236 -3.87 -18.63 -21.06
N LEU A 237 -2.94 -17.76 -20.66
CA LEU A 237 -3.18 -16.68 -19.72
C LEU A 237 -2.57 -15.39 -20.26
N LEU A 238 -3.40 -14.34 -20.31
CA LEU A 238 -2.98 -12.95 -20.41
C LEU A 238 -3.27 -12.24 -19.10
N ILE A 239 -2.30 -11.45 -18.67
CA ILE A 239 -2.30 -10.70 -17.41
C ILE A 239 -2.36 -9.22 -17.76
N TYR A 240 -3.18 -8.47 -17.02
CA TYR A 240 -3.32 -7.03 -17.19
C TYR A 240 -3.29 -6.33 -15.84
N ASP A 241 -2.55 -5.23 -15.76
CA ASP A 241 -2.65 -4.29 -14.64
C ASP A 241 -3.92 -3.45 -14.80
N SER A 242 -4.68 -3.30 -13.72
CA SER A 242 -5.77 -2.33 -13.67
C SER A 242 -5.22 -0.91 -13.82
N LYS A 243 -5.92 -0.09 -14.61
CA LYS A 243 -5.63 1.33 -14.83
C LYS A 243 -6.38 2.22 -13.84
N ILE A 244 -7.42 1.72 -13.18
CA ILE A 244 -8.27 2.51 -12.26
C ILE A 244 -8.24 2.04 -10.80
N THR A 245 -7.81 0.81 -10.56
CA THR A 245 -7.71 0.21 -9.22
C THR A 245 -6.28 -0.24 -8.96
N PRO A 246 -5.51 0.44 -8.10
CA PRO A 246 -4.16 -0.01 -7.74
C PRO A 246 -4.16 -1.44 -7.21
N HIS A 247 -3.12 -2.22 -7.56
CA HIS A 247 -2.91 -3.59 -7.07
C HIS A 247 -4.04 -4.58 -7.42
N LYS A 248 -4.77 -4.30 -8.51
CA LYS A 248 -5.72 -5.23 -9.13
C LYS A 248 -5.12 -5.73 -10.44
N PHE A 249 -5.05 -7.04 -10.58
CA PHE A 249 -4.66 -7.71 -11.81
C PHE A 249 -5.89 -8.38 -12.43
N TYR A 250 -5.97 -8.37 -13.75
CA TYR A 250 -6.92 -9.21 -14.50
C TYR A 250 -6.19 -10.39 -15.10
N PHE A 251 -6.78 -11.57 -14.98
CA PHE A 251 -6.34 -12.81 -15.59
C PHE A 251 -7.39 -13.23 -16.60
N ALA A 252 -7.06 -13.06 -17.87
CA ALA A 252 -7.88 -13.43 -19.00
C ALA A 252 -7.37 -14.76 -19.54
N TRP A 253 -8.21 -15.79 -19.54
CA TRP A 253 -7.79 -17.14 -19.89
C TRP A 253 -8.42 -17.64 -21.19
N GLU A 254 -7.67 -18.50 -21.87
CA GLU A 254 -8.17 -19.41 -22.92
C GLU A 254 -8.23 -20.83 -22.36
N ASP A 255 -9.40 -21.45 -22.44
CA ASP A 255 -9.72 -22.70 -21.72
C ASP A 255 -9.53 -23.97 -22.56
N LEU A 256 -9.06 -23.86 -23.82
CA LEU A 256 -8.98 -24.95 -24.78
C LEU A 256 -7.56 -25.53 -24.95
N PHE A 257 -7.40 -26.82 -24.69
CA PHE A 257 -6.15 -27.55 -24.88
C PHE A 257 -5.63 -27.46 -26.33
N GLY A 258 -4.40 -27.01 -26.49
CA GLY A 258 -3.80 -26.84 -27.81
C GLY A 258 -4.49 -25.75 -28.64
N GLY A 259 -5.23 -24.84 -28.00
CA GLY A 259 -5.60 -23.53 -28.55
C GLY A 259 -7.05 -23.32 -28.83
N GLY A 260 -7.52 -22.13 -28.48
CA GLY A 260 -8.88 -21.67 -28.67
C GLY A 260 -9.03 -20.57 -29.72
N SER A 261 -10.02 -19.71 -29.51
CA SER A 261 -10.32 -18.56 -30.38
C SER A 261 -9.27 -17.45 -30.25
N GLY A 262 -8.48 -17.48 -29.18
CA GLY A 262 -7.48 -16.46 -28.87
C GLY A 262 -8.10 -15.12 -28.48
N ASP A 263 -9.38 -15.08 -28.10
CA ASP A 263 -10.07 -13.88 -27.61
C ASP A 263 -9.90 -13.64 -26.10
N PHE A 264 -9.48 -14.66 -25.34
CA PHE A 264 -9.22 -14.69 -23.90
C PHE A 264 -10.42 -14.25 -23.06
N THR A 265 -11.63 -14.45 -23.57
CA THR A 265 -12.87 -14.09 -22.87
C THR A 265 -13.58 -15.27 -22.22
N ASP A 266 -13.07 -16.50 -22.38
CA ASP A 266 -13.66 -17.72 -21.83
C ASP A 266 -13.89 -17.60 -20.32
N ILE A 267 -12.85 -17.15 -19.61
CA ILE A 267 -12.98 -16.62 -18.27
C ILE A 267 -12.02 -15.46 -18.05
N VAL A 268 -12.57 -14.36 -17.57
CA VAL A 268 -11.80 -13.22 -17.08
C VAL A 268 -12.04 -13.14 -15.59
N THR A 269 -10.97 -13.14 -14.83
CA THR A 269 -11.03 -12.94 -13.38
C THR A 269 -10.20 -11.73 -13.02
N SER A 270 -10.50 -11.11 -11.89
CA SER A 270 -9.56 -10.19 -11.26
C SER A 270 -9.12 -10.70 -9.90
N VAL A 271 -7.86 -10.44 -9.58
CA VAL A 271 -7.27 -10.72 -8.28
C VAL A 271 -6.70 -9.42 -7.74
N MET A 272 -7.13 -9.08 -6.53
CA MET A 272 -6.56 -8.00 -5.74
C MET A 272 -5.78 -8.58 -4.56
N GLY A 273 -4.79 -7.84 -4.06
CA GLY A 273 -4.00 -8.23 -2.88
C GLY A 273 -2.77 -9.11 -3.17
N VAL A 274 -2.44 -9.26 -4.44
CA VAL A 274 -1.15 -9.79 -4.90
C VAL A 274 -0.29 -8.71 -5.51
N GLU A 275 1.02 -8.96 -5.55
CA GLU A 275 1.99 -8.14 -6.24
C GLU A 275 2.99 -9.02 -7.00
N CYS A 276 3.72 -8.45 -7.96
CA CYS A 276 4.82 -9.17 -8.61
C CYS A 276 5.90 -9.57 -7.58
N PRO A 277 6.67 -10.64 -7.80
CA PRO A 277 7.72 -11.06 -6.87
C PRO A 277 8.70 -9.92 -6.60
N GLY A 278 8.85 -9.54 -5.32
CA GLY A 278 9.66 -8.40 -4.89
C GLY A 278 8.91 -7.08 -4.77
N GLY A 279 7.59 -7.05 -4.98
CA GLY A 279 6.73 -5.90 -4.72
C GLY A 279 6.30 -5.75 -3.26
N GLY A 280 5.92 -4.53 -2.88
CA GLY A 280 5.57 -4.14 -1.50
C GLY A 280 6.78 -3.91 -0.58
N LEU A 281 7.99 -3.89 -1.14
CA LEU A 281 9.25 -3.70 -0.40
C LEU A 281 9.72 -2.25 -0.49
N SER A 282 10.41 -1.75 0.54
CA SER A 282 11.10 -0.46 0.47
C SER A 282 12.16 -0.45 -0.62
N CYS A 283 12.28 0.65 -1.37
CA CYS A 283 13.29 0.80 -2.41
C CYS A 283 13.75 2.25 -2.56
N ASP A 284 14.87 2.43 -3.25
CA ASP A 284 15.38 3.75 -3.65
C ASP A 284 14.94 4.06 -5.09
N VAL A 285 14.18 5.13 -5.28
CA VAL A 285 13.72 5.61 -6.59
C VAL A 285 14.89 6.18 -7.38
N PRO A 286 15.15 5.74 -8.63
CA PRO A 286 16.26 6.23 -9.42
C PRO A 286 16.22 7.75 -9.64
N ASN A 287 17.38 8.40 -9.53
CA ASN A 287 17.58 9.85 -9.69
C ASN A 287 16.89 10.74 -8.66
N GLN A 288 16.20 10.16 -7.68
CA GLN A 288 15.76 10.88 -6.50
C GLN A 288 16.89 10.90 -5.46
N ILE A 289 16.91 11.97 -4.67
CA ILE A 289 17.92 12.24 -3.64
C ILE A 289 17.22 12.54 -2.32
N GLY A 290 18.01 12.63 -1.26
CA GLY A 290 17.47 12.85 0.08
C GLY A 290 16.42 11.81 0.45
N MET A 291 15.49 12.18 1.33
CA MET A 291 14.39 11.27 1.73
C MET A 291 13.43 10.95 0.58
N CYS A 292 13.34 11.78 -0.46
CA CYS A 292 12.48 11.55 -1.62
C CYS A 292 12.87 10.31 -2.42
N LYS A 293 14.08 9.78 -2.24
CA LYS A 293 14.43 8.49 -2.84
C LYS A 293 13.62 7.33 -2.24
N GLY A 294 13.05 7.49 -1.04
CA GLY A 294 12.25 6.44 -0.42
C GLY A 294 10.97 6.15 -1.21
N GLY A 295 10.86 4.92 -1.66
CA GLY A 295 9.72 4.40 -2.39
C GLY A 295 9.33 3.00 -1.97
N VAL A 296 8.32 2.48 -2.64
CA VAL A 296 7.83 1.11 -2.48
C VAL A 296 7.80 0.44 -3.84
N THR A 297 8.28 -0.80 -3.91
CA THR A 297 8.24 -1.58 -5.14
C THR A 297 6.80 -1.92 -5.50
N GLN A 298 6.39 -1.66 -6.74
CA GLN A 298 5.08 -1.98 -7.28
C GLN A 298 5.24 -2.60 -8.66
N CYS A 299 4.37 -3.53 -9.03
CA CYS A 299 4.36 -4.03 -10.39
C CYS A 299 3.67 -3.07 -11.34
N LYS A 300 4.30 -2.87 -12.48
CA LYS A 300 3.76 -2.09 -13.58
C LYS A 300 4.32 -2.64 -14.88
N GLY A 301 3.43 -3.07 -15.77
CA GLY A 301 3.84 -3.72 -17.01
C GLY A 301 4.60 -5.03 -16.75
N GLY A 302 4.27 -5.76 -15.68
CA GLY A 302 4.84 -7.06 -15.37
C GLY A 302 6.28 -7.00 -14.82
N ALA A 303 6.78 -5.79 -14.54
CA ALA A 303 8.07 -5.53 -13.93
C ALA A 303 7.92 -4.75 -12.64
N ILE A 304 8.83 -4.98 -11.70
CA ILE A 304 8.93 -4.18 -10.48
C ILE A 304 9.51 -2.81 -10.79
N GLU A 305 8.76 -1.76 -10.48
CA GLU A 305 9.20 -0.37 -10.46
C GLU A 305 9.19 0.14 -9.00
N CYS A 306 10.15 1.01 -8.66
CA CYS A 306 10.13 1.69 -7.38
C CYS A 306 9.29 2.96 -7.50
N ILE A 307 8.16 3.02 -6.81
CA ILE A 307 7.26 4.18 -6.83
C ILE A 307 7.57 5.08 -5.65
N GLN A 308 7.84 6.35 -5.93
CA GLN A 308 8.07 7.37 -4.93
C GLN A 308 6.82 7.59 -4.09
N VAL A 309 6.95 7.45 -2.77
CA VAL A 309 5.87 7.73 -1.82
C VAL A 309 6.16 8.94 -0.94
N ILE A 310 7.44 9.32 -0.79
CA ILE A 310 7.86 10.49 -0.04
C ILE A 310 7.99 11.69 -0.97
N GLN A 311 7.26 12.76 -0.68
CA GLN A 311 7.32 14.03 -1.42
C GLN A 311 8.28 15.02 -0.76
N SER A 312 8.79 15.99 -1.52
CA SER A 312 9.62 17.04 -0.96
C SER A 312 8.82 17.93 0.00
N ALA A 313 9.47 18.34 1.07
CA ALA A 313 8.96 19.23 2.10
C ALA A 313 9.93 20.40 2.32
N THR A 314 9.63 21.29 3.25
CA THR A 314 10.58 22.35 3.63
C THR A 314 11.67 21.78 4.54
N GLU A 315 12.91 22.21 4.36
CA GLU A 315 14.05 21.86 5.22
C GLU A 315 13.77 22.11 6.71
N VAL A 316 13.99 21.08 7.51
CA VAL A 316 13.99 21.10 8.97
C VAL A 316 15.38 20.65 9.41
N CYS A 317 15.92 21.26 10.47
CA CYS A 317 17.26 20.90 10.95
C CYS A 317 17.24 19.55 11.67
N ASP A 318 17.18 18.47 10.90
CA ASP A 318 16.97 17.11 11.40
C ASP A 318 17.96 16.09 10.85
N GLY A 319 18.80 16.48 9.90
CA GLY A 319 19.87 15.68 9.30
C GLY A 319 19.43 15.01 8.01
N VAL A 320 18.28 15.43 7.50
CA VAL A 320 17.61 14.89 6.33
C VAL A 320 17.54 15.99 5.28
N ASP A 321 17.70 15.59 4.03
CA ASP A 321 17.40 16.44 2.87
C ASP A 321 15.89 16.32 2.61
N ASN A 322 15.11 17.18 3.25
CA ASN A 322 13.65 17.17 3.22
C ASN A 322 13.09 17.75 1.93
N ASP A 323 13.76 18.75 1.36
CA ASP A 323 13.38 19.39 0.10
C ASP A 323 13.96 18.67 -1.13
N CYS A 324 14.85 17.70 -0.89
CA CYS A 324 15.40 16.78 -1.87
C CYS A 324 16.21 17.50 -2.95
N ASP A 325 16.96 18.52 -2.55
CA ASP A 325 17.86 19.29 -3.42
C ASP A 325 19.30 18.75 -3.46
N GLY A 326 19.60 17.75 -2.63
CA GLY A 326 20.89 17.07 -2.54
C GLY A 326 21.82 17.65 -1.50
N THR A 327 21.38 18.65 -0.73
CA THR A 327 22.14 19.27 0.33
C THR A 327 21.35 19.24 1.64
N ILE A 328 21.73 18.33 2.53
CA ILE A 328 21.13 18.20 3.86
C ILE A 328 21.15 19.56 4.60
N ASP A 329 20.00 19.97 5.13
CA ASP A 329 19.79 21.11 6.02
C ASP A 329 20.22 22.50 5.47
N ASN A 330 20.37 22.65 4.15
CA ASN A 330 21.01 23.84 3.55
C ASN A 330 20.22 25.14 3.68
N ASN A 331 18.93 25.05 4.00
CA ASN A 331 18.05 26.16 4.31
C ASN A 331 17.22 25.87 5.58
N ALA A 332 17.67 24.90 6.38
CA ALA A 332 17.01 24.54 7.61
C ALA A 332 17.10 25.68 8.63
N THR A 333 15.97 26.00 9.25
CA THR A 333 15.90 27.03 10.28
C THR A 333 16.03 26.43 11.67
N CYS A 334 16.74 27.14 12.54
CA CYS A 334 16.87 26.82 13.96
C CYS A 334 16.29 27.94 14.84
N PRO A 335 15.96 27.65 16.11
CA PRO A 335 15.62 28.67 17.10
C PRO A 335 16.71 29.76 17.22
N THR A 336 16.36 30.91 17.80
CA THR A 336 17.24 32.09 17.87
C THR A 336 18.63 31.77 18.44
N ASP A 337 19.67 32.30 17.79
CA ASP A 337 21.11 32.12 18.13
C ASP A 337 21.68 30.70 17.95
N MET A 338 20.99 29.84 17.21
CA MET A 338 21.46 28.50 16.82
C MET A 338 21.58 28.39 15.30
N PHE A 339 22.48 27.51 14.86
CA PHE A 339 22.71 27.21 13.45
C PHE A 339 22.48 25.73 13.22
N CYS A 340 21.95 25.37 12.06
CA CYS A 340 21.84 23.97 11.72
C CYS A 340 23.21 23.40 11.37
N HIS A 341 23.57 22.29 12.01
CA HIS A 341 24.80 21.57 11.74
C HIS A 341 24.61 20.07 11.94
N ASN A 342 24.75 19.31 10.86
CA ASN A 342 24.61 17.85 10.85
C ASN A 342 23.31 17.39 11.53
N GLY A 343 22.17 17.99 11.17
CA GLY A 343 20.86 17.63 11.70
C GLY A 343 20.55 18.01 13.14
N ARG A 344 21.36 18.89 13.72
CA ARG A 344 21.13 19.44 15.05
C ARG A 344 21.26 20.95 15.03
N CYS A 345 20.33 21.61 15.70
CA CYS A 345 20.51 23.01 16.04
C CYS A 345 21.59 23.11 17.10
N VAL A 346 22.72 23.70 16.75
CA VAL A 346 23.86 23.87 17.66
C VAL A 346 24.10 25.35 17.92
N GLY A 347 24.51 25.67 19.15
CA GLY A 347 24.88 27.02 19.53
C GLY A 347 26.16 27.47 18.83
N ASN A 348 26.25 28.77 18.54
CA ASN A 348 27.48 29.38 18.07
C ASN A 348 28.41 29.64 19.26
N CYS A 349 29.62 29.08 19.20
CA CYS A 349 30.57 29.17 20.29
C CYS A 349 31.54 30.34 20.26
N THR A 350 31.39 31.23 19.28
CA THR A 350 32.17 32.46 19.17
C THR A 350 31.57 33.63 19.96
N MET A 351 30.37 33.46 20.51
CA MET A 351 29.69 34.44 21.35
C MET A 351 29.63 33.97 22.82
N GLY A 352 30.43 34.59 23.69
CA GLY A 352 30.36 34.41 25.14
C GLY A 352 31.40 33.48 25.77
N GLU A 353 31.42 33.44 27.11
CA GLU A 353 32.44 32.76 27.95
C GLU A 353 32.17 31.26 28.15
N PHE A 354 30.89 30.84 28.12
CA PHE A 354 30.46 29.43 28.18
C PHE A 354 29.54 29.09 27.00
N PRO A 355 30.10 28.96 25.80
CA PRO A 355 29.31 28.94 24.59
C PRO A 355 28.46 27.69 24.36
N CYS A 356 28.95 26.52 24.80
CA CYS A 356 28.30 25.24 24.54
C CYS A 356 27.52 24.77 25.76
N LYS A 357 26.19 24.87 25.66
CA LYS A 357 25.24 24.60 26.76
C LYS A 357 24.88 23.12 26.90
N GLU A 358 25.12 22.33 25.86
CA GLU A 358 24.77 20.90 25.84
C GLU A 358 25.90 20.06 26.42
N ALA A 359 25.55 19.07 27.24
CA ALA A 359 26.53 18.14 27.81
C ALA A 359 27.32 17.44 26.70
N LEU A 360 28.63 17.27 26.91
CA LEU A 360 29.58 16.59 26.00
C LEU A 360 29.85 17.29 24.66
N THR A 361 29.37 18.53 24.47
CA THR A 361 29.74 19.35 23.31
C THR A 361 30.89 20.30 23.64
N VAL A 362 31.77 20.53 22.67
CA VAL A 362 32.90 21.46 22.78
C VAL A 362 32.93 22.36 21.55
N CYS A 363 33.55 23.53 21.69
CA CYS A 363 33.67 24.49 20.61
C CYS A 363 34.69 24.02 19.56
N ASP A 364 34.21 23.69 18.36
CA ASP A 364 35.04 23.48 17.19
C ASP A 364 35.45 24.84 16.63
N LYS A 365 36.60 25.34 17.07
CA LYS A 365 37.11 26.69 16.72
C LYS A 365 37.14 27.00 15.21
N PRO A 366 37.45 26.06 14.31
CA PRO A 366 37.39 26.30 12.87
C PRO A 366 35.99 26.64 12.35
N THR A 367 34.95 25.96 12.84
CA THR A 367 33.56 26.18 12.40
C THR A 367 32.81 27.17 13.27
N GLY A 368 33.27 27.40 14.51
CA GLY A 368 32.59 28.24 15.49
C GLY A 368 31.34 27.58 16.09
N LEU A 369 31.22 26.26 16.00
CA LEU A 369 30.04 25.50 16.42
C LEU A 369 30.30 24.60 17.62
N CYS A 370 29.26 24.34 18.41
CA CYS A 370 29.29 23.34 19.47
C CYS A 370 29.03 21.95 18.88
N VAL A 371 30.04 21.08 18.90
CA VAL A 371 29.94 19.70 18.36
C VAL A 371 30.34 18.69 19.44
N PRO A 372 29.93 17.41 19.35
CA PRO A 372 30.45 16.38 20.24
C PRO A 372 31.97 16.36 20.24
N ALA A 373 32.59 16.19 21.41
CA ALA A 373 34.05 16.25 21.57
C ALA A 373 34.83 15.36 20.57
N ASP A 374 34.28 14.19 20.26
CA ASP A 374 34.90 13.23 19.34
C ASP A 374 34.78 13.63 17.85
N CYS A 375 33.90 14.59 17.52
CA CYS A 375 33.64 15.07 16.16
C CYS A 375 34.35 16.39 15.82
N VAL A 376 35.12 16.98 16.74
CA VAL A 376 35.91 18.20 16.49
C VAL A 376 36.90 17.98 15.34
N GLY A 377 36.90 18.88 14.36
CA GLY A 377 37.76 18.80 13.17
C GLY A 377 37.46 17.61 12.23
N LYS A 378 36.34 16.89 12.42
CA LYS A 378 35.89 15.85 11.48
C LYS A 378 35.05 16.48 10.39
N ASN A 379 35.50 16.34 9.15
CA ASN A 379 34.75 16.73 7.97
C ASN A 379 34.23 15.46 7.28
N CYS A 380 32.99 15.08 7.56
CA CYS A 380 32.39 13.90 6.93
C CYS A 380 31.94 14.22 5.50
N PRO A 381 32.01 13.26 4.57
CA PRO A 381 31.38 13.37 3.25
C PRO A 381 29.89 13.71 3.36
N ALA A 382 29.32 14.31 2.31
CA ALA A 382 27.92 14.75 2.29
C ALA A 382 26.88 13.63 2.51
N ASP A 383 27.26 12.36 2.32
CA ASP A 383 26.42 11.17 2.54
C ASP A 383 26.62 10.50 3.91
N LYS A 384 27.35 11.13 4.85
CA LYS A 384 27.71 10.54 6.14
C LYS A 384 27.49 11.47 7.31
N VAL A 385 27.18 10.87 8.47
CA VAL A 385 27.01 11.58 9.74
C VAL A 385 28.15 11.20 10.70
N CYS A 386 28.64 12.16 11.48
CA CYS A 386 29.66 11.88 12.51
C CYS A 386 29.02 11.30 13.77
N ARG A 387 29.34 10.06 14.12
CA ARG A 387 28.95 9.39 15.38
C ARG A 387 30.18 8.78 16.04
N GLY A 388 30.42 9.12 17.30
CA GLY A 388 31.58 8.60 18.07
C GLY A 388 32.94 8.87 17.41
N GLY A 389 33.07 10.01 16.72
CA GLY A 389 34.30 10.40 16.01
C GLY A 389 34.59 9.66 14.70
N GLN A 390 33.64 8.85 14.21
CA GLN A 390 33.67 8.17 12.92
C GLN A 390 32.57 8.70 11.99
N CYS A 391 32.84 8.75 10.69
CA CYS A 391 31.82 9.05 9.69
C CYS A 391 31.14 7.73 9.28
N THR A 392 29.95 7.49 9.83
CA THR A 392 29.17 6.26 9.62
C THR A 392 28.09 6.47 8.55
N SER A 393 27.54 5.36 8.04
CA SER A 393 26.34 5.46 7.21
C SER A 393 25.18 6.04 8.04
N PRO A 394 24.30 6.87 7.47
CA PRO A 394 23.15 7.46 8.16
C PRO A 394 22.36 6.45 9.00
N CYS A 395 21.97 5.32 8.42
CA CYS A 395 21.17 4.29 9.12
C CYS A 395 21.97 3.24 9.90
N GLU A 396 23.28 3.43 10.06
CA GLU A 396 24.10 2.48 10.81
C GLU A 396 23.79 2.58 12.32
N GLY A 397 23.27 1.48 12.88
CA GLY A 397 22.92 1.38 14.30
C GLY A 397 21.59 2.04 14.68
N VAL A 398 20.79 2.49 13.70
CA VAL A 398 19.46 3.06 13.94
C VAL A 398 18.42 1.95 14.05
N VAL A 399 17.65 1.94 15.13
CA VAL A 399 16.47 1.09 15.30
C VAL A 399 15.27 2.01 15.41
N CYS A 400 14.45 2.05 14.37
CA CYS A 400 13.32 2.97 14.34
C CYS A 400 12.18 2.52 15.26
N PRO A 401 11.36 3.46 15.74
CA PRO A 401 10.12 3.15 16.45
C PRO A 401 9.25 2.19 15.64
N TYR A 402 8.39 1.45 16.34
CA TYR A 402 7.52 0.46 15.71
C TYR A 402 6.72 1.07 14.55
N GLY A 403 6.76 0.42 13.38
CA GLY A 403 6.05 0.85 12.16
C GLY A 403 6.83 1.77 11.22
N GLN A 404 8.07 2.14 11.54
CA GLN A 404 8.91 3.03 10.73
C GLN A 404 10.13 2.32 10.13
N ILE A 405 10.64 2.87 9.02
CA ILE A 405 11.90 2.43 8.39
C ILE A 405 12.97 3.51 8.53
N CYS A 406 14.25 3.12 8.58
CA CYS A 406 15.33 4.09 8.52
C CYS A 406 15.67 4.45 7.07
N LEU A 407 15.62 5.75 6.74
CA LEU A 407 16.05 6.28 5.46
C LEU A 407 16.82 7.60 5.68
N ASN A 408 18.08 7.67 5.24
CA ASN A 408 18.95 8.87 5.34
C ASN A 408 18.96 9.54 6.72
N ASP A 409 19.20 8.77 7.77
CA ASP A 409 19.22 9.24 9.16
C ASP A 409 17.87 9.72 9.74
N ALA A 410 16.77 9.35 9.09
CA ALA A 410 15.42 9.56 9.58
C ALA A 410 14.73 8.23 9.82
N CYS A 411 13.92 8.16 10.87
CA CYS A 411 12.89 7.14 10.98
C CYS A 411 11.62 7.68 10.33
N ILE A 412 11.22 7.05 9.23
CA ILE A 412 10.12 7.50 8.38
C ILE A 412 9.00 6.46 8.43
N ASP A 413 7.78 6.94 8.69
CA ASP A 413 6.56 6.18 8.43
C ASP A 413 6.16 6.38 6.96
N LEU A 414 6.22 5.32 6.16
CA LEU A 414 5.85 5.39 4.73
C LEU A 414 4.39 5.76 4.50
N CYS A 415 3.54 5.63 5.53
CA CYS A 415 2.14 6.04 5.50
C CYS A 415 1.91 7.47 5.98
N GLU A 416 2.92 8.15 6.52
CA GLU A 416 2.81 9.55 6.89
C GLU A 416 2.67 10.42 5.63
N GLY A 417 1.54 11.14 5.51
CA GLY A 417 1.22 11.95 4.34
C GLY A 417 0.51 11.20 3.19
N VAL A 418 0.39 9.88 3.27
CA VAL A 418 -0.39 9.09 2.30
C VAL A 418 -1.88 9.27 2.59
N THR A 419 -2.61 9.88 1.66
CA THR A 419 -4.07 10.01 1.76
C THR A 419 -4.74 8.87 1.01
N CYS A 420 -5.40 8.00 1.77
CA CYS A 420 -6.21 6.92 1.21
C CYS A 420 -7.68 7.34 1.23
N ASP A 421 -8.36 7.25 0.07
CA ASP A 421 -9.82 7.48 0.02
C ASP A 421 -10.54 6.50 0.93
N ALA A 422 -11.41 6.98 1.82
CA ALA A 422 -12.18 6.11 2.69
C ALA A 422 -13.01 5.10 1.85
N PRO A 423 -13.05 3.81 2.21
CA PRO A 423 -12.65 3.19 3.49
C PRO A 423 -11.21 2.61 3.56
N LYS A 424 -10.27 3.13 2.77
CA LYS A 424 -8.91 2.60 2.70
C LYS A 424 -8.00 3.02 3.87
N THR A 425 -7.06 2.14 4.21
CA THR A 425 -5.99 2.27 5.21
C THR A 425 -4.64 2.10 4.52
N CYS A 426 -3.65 2.91 4.90
CA CYS A 426 -2.29 2.76 4.41
C CYS A 426 -1.54 1.65 5.15
N ARG A 427 -0.78 0.83 4.43
CA ARG A 427 0.26 -0.07 4.95
C ARG A 427 1.52 0.04 4.10
N SER A 428 2.65 0.34 4.74
CA SER A 428 3.94 0.49 4.06
C SER A 428 3.90 1.44 2.86
N GLY A 429 3.17 2.55 2.95
CA GLY A 429 3.00 3.53 1.87
C GLY A 429 1.95 3.19 0.80
N ILE A 430 1.22 2.08 0.97
CA ILE A 430 0.21 1.60 0.01
C ILE A 430 -1.19 1.62 0.64
N CYS A 431 -2.20 2.10 -0.11
CA CYS A 431 -3.60 2.12 0.34
C CYS A 431 -4.35 0.80 0.04
N PHE A 432 -4.94 0.20 1.07
CA PHE A 432 -5.79 -1.00 1.00
C PHE A 432 -7.16 -0.72 1.60
N GLU A 433 -8.23 -1.43 1.26
CA GLU A 433 -9.49 -1.28 2.04
C GLU A 433 -9.27 -1.70 3.51
N GLY A 434 -10.04 -1.14 4.45
CA GLY A 434 -9.99 -1.58 5.85
C GLY A 434 -10.37 -3.05 6.02
N CYS A 435 -9.78 -3.75 7.00
CA CYS A 435 -10.09 -5.14 7.30
C CYS A 435 -11.62 -5.34 7.49
N GLY A 436 -12.17 -6.48 7.07
CA GLY A 436 -13.60 -6.77 7.23
C GLY A 436 -14.51 -6.14 6.17
N GLN A 437 -13.96 -5.37 5.25
CA GLN A 437 -14.61 -5.00 3.98
C GLN A 437 -14.23 -6.00 2.87
N CYS A 438 -15.03 -6.08 1.80
CA CYS A 438 -14.59 -6.71 0.56
C CYS A 438 -13.35 -5.95 0.04
N ASN A 439 -12.28 -6.66 -0.32
CA ASN A 439 -10.94 -6.09 -0.64
C ASN A 439 -10.15 -5.54 0.57
N GLY A 440 -10.66 -5.76 1.79
CA GLY A 440 -10.12 -5.27 3.05
C GLY A 440 -8.85 -5.97 3.52
N ALA A 441 -7.89 -5.23 4.05
CA ALA A 441 -6.62 -5.76 4.51
C ALA A 441 -6.80 -6.72 5.70
N ALA A 442 -6.59 -8.02 5.48
CA ALA A 442 -6.56 -9.04 6.51
C ALA A 442 -5.39 -8.78 7.44
N CYS A 443 -5.60 -9.28 8.62
CA CYS A 443 -4.73 -9.08 9.73
C CYS A 443 -3.69 -10.18 9.67
N GLU A 444 -2.41 -9.80 9.83
CA GLU A 444 -1.29 -10.75 9.93
C GLU A 444 -1.67 -11.86 10.91
N SER A 445 -1.04 -13.04 10.83
CA SER A 445 -1.50 -14.24 11.57
C SER A 445 -1.63 -14.12 13.10
N SER A 446 -1.08 -13.07 13.69
CA SER A 446 -1.23 -12.69 15.10
C SER A 446 -2.27 -11.60 15.37
N LEU A 447 -2.96 -11.08 14.36
CA LEU A 447 -3.86 -9.94 14.42
C LEU A 447 -5.28 -10.37 14.00
N LYS A 448 -6.30 -9.78 14.61
CA LYS A 448 -7.73 -9.91 14.29
C LYS A 448 -8.28 -8.61 13.76
N CYS A 449 -9.25 -8.76 12.86
CA CYS A 449 -9.91 -7.61 12.29
C CYS A 449 -10.94 -7.01 13.26
N ASP A 450 -10.80 -5.71 13.52
CA ASP A 450 -11.89 -4.90 14.03
C ASP A 450 -12.75 -4.42 12.86
N THR A 451 -13.84 -5.13 12.61
CA THR A 451 -14.77 -4.81 11.52
C THR A 451 -15.48 -3.46 11.67
N THR A 452 -15.39 -2.81 12.84
CA THR A 452 -15.97 -1.48 13.08
C THR A 452 -15.00 -0.37 12.68
N THR A 453 -13.70 -0.56 12.93
CA THR A 453 -12.65 0.43 12.61
C THR A 453 -11.90 0.13 11.31
N GLY A 454 -12.01 -1.10 10.78
CA GLY A 454 -11.24 -1.56 9.63
C GLY A 454 -9.76 -1.83 9.92
N GLN A 455 -9.36 -1.87 11.21
CA GLN A 455 -7.98 -2.02 11.65
C GLN A 455 -7.66 -3.42 12.14
N CYS A 456 -6.41 -3.84 11.96
CA CYS A 456 -5.92 -5.10 12.46
C CYS A 456 -5.31 -4.95 13.85
N MET A 457 -5.86 -5.68 14.82
CA MET A 457 -5.49 -5.62 16.23
C MET A 457 -5.05 -6.98 16.74
N ASP A 458 -3.98 -7.07 17.51
CA ASP A 458 -3.60 -8.35 18.14
C ASP A 458 -4.69 -8.78 19.13
N PRO A 459 -5.31 -9.97 18.98
CA PRO A 459 -6.38 -10.43 19.85
C PRO A 459 -5.91 -10.71 21.28
N SER A 460 -4.58 -10.77 21.50
CA SER A 460 -3.99 -10.85 22.84
C SER A 460 -4.09 -9.52 23.58
N CYS A 461 -4.25 -8.41 22.87
CA CYS A 461 -4.44 -7.07 23.42
C CYS A 461 -5.87 -6.59 23.10
N VAL A 462 -6.84 -6.99 23.93
CA VAL A 462 -8.24 -6.52 23.85
C VAL A 462 -8.60 -5.76 25.13
N PRO A 463 -9.00 -4.48 25.06
CA PRO A 463 -9.11 -3.64 23.86
C PRO A 463 -7.74 -3.38 23.19
N ALA A 464 -7.76 -2.99 21.92
CA ALA A 464 -6.55 -2.67 21.17
C ALA A 464 -5.66 -1.68 21.93
N CYS A 465 -4.35 -1.83 21.74
CA CYS A 465 -3.37 -0.92 22.31
C CYS A 465 -3.67 0.53 21.87
N GLY A 466 -3.57 1.46 22.82
CA GLY A 466 -3.83 2.87 22.57
C GLY A 466 -2.78 3.48 21.64
N ALA A 467 -3.05 4.69 21.16
CA ALA A 467 -2.08 5.46 20.37
C ALA A 467 -0.71 5.52 21.07
N GLY A 468 0.36 5.37 20.29
CA GLY A 468 1.74 5.31 20.80
C GLY A 468 2.19 3.95 21.33
N THR A 469 1.35 2.91 21.26
CA THR A 469 1.70 1.56 21.73
C THR A 469 1.34 0.46 20.70
N HIS A 470 2.09 -0.64 20.72
CA HIS A 470 1.87 -1.82 19.88
C HIS A 470 1.78 -3.08 20.74
N CYS A 471 1.09 -4.13 20.27
CA CYS A 471 0.95 -5.35 21.04
C CYS A 471 2.16 -6.26 20.84
N VAL A 472 2.72 -6.76 21.95
CA VAL A 472 3.73 -7.82 21.96
C VAL A 472 3.28 -8.87 22.96
N ALA A 473 2.86 -10.04 22.47
CA ALA A 473 2.46 -11.18 23.29
C ALA A 473 1.41 -10.86 24.39
N GLY A 474 0.42 -10.02 24.06
CA GLY A 474 -0.66 -9.62 24.98
C GLY A 474 -0.35 -8.47 25.93
N ALA A 475 0.83 -7.84 25.81
CA ALA A 475 1.14 -6.60 26.49
C ALA A 475 1.28 -5.46 25.48
N CYS A 476 0.65 -4.32 25.75
CA CYS A 476 0.90 -3.10 24.98
C CYS A 476 2.26 -2.54 25.38
N LYS A 477 3.19 -2.54 24.42
CA LYS A 477 4.51 -1.96 24.54
C LYS A 477 4.52 -0.60 23.88
N ASP A 478 5.32 0.29 24.43
CA ASP A 478 5.54 1.60 23.85
C ASP A 478 6.16 1.46 22.45
N ASN A 479 5.70 2.24 21.47
CA ASN A 479 6.30 2.24 20.13
C ASN A 479 7.79 2.64 20.14
N CYS A 480 8.23 3.29 21.21
CA CYS A 480 9.61 3.62 21.50
C CYS A 480 10.39 2.51 22.20
N GLU A 481 9.76 1.40 22.60
CA GLU A 481 10.46 0.32 23.29
C GLU A 481 11.53 -0.30 22.39
N GLY A 482 12.80 -0.14 22.76
CA GLY A 482 13.95 -0.61 21.99
C GLY A 482 14.35 0.28 20.82
N ALA A 483 13.68 1.42 20.62
CA ALA A 483 14.05 2.38 19.59
C ALA A 483 15.40 3.04 19.90
N GLN A 484 16.28 3.08 18.90
CA GLN A 484 17.55 3.78 18.92
C GLN A 484 17.53 4.83 17.83
N CYS A 485 17.00 6.00 18.19
CA CYS A 485 16.74 7.08 17.25
C CYS A 485 18.02 7.72 16.71
N PRO A 486 17.99 8.20 15.46
CA PRO A 486 19.07 8.96 14.85
C PRO A 486 19.54 10.15 15.70
N GLY A 487 20.84 10.44 15.67
CA GLY A 487 21.42 11.62 16.32
C GLY A 487 21.29 11.66 17.84
N GLY A 488 20.93 10.55 18.50
CA GLY A 488 20.66 10.51 19.93
C GLY A 488 19.34 11.21 20.31
N LYS A 489 18.44 11.42 19.34
CA LYS A 489 17.08 11.89 19.57
C LYS A 489 16.37 10.97 20.56
N ALA A 490 15.44 11.53 21.32
CA ALA A 490 14.58 10.72 22.17
C ALA A 490 13.44 10.19 21.31
N CYS A 491 13.03 8.94 21.52
CA CYS A 491 11.75 8.52 21.00
C CYS A 491 10.65 9.04 21.94
N VAL A 492 9.71 9.79 21.38
CA VAL A 492 8.54 10.35 22.06
C VAL A 492 7.31 10.03 21.20
N ASP A 493 6.27 9.45 21.80
CA ASP A 493 5.02 9.08 21.12
C ASP A 493 5.21 8.25 19.82
N GLY A 494 6.22 7.38 19.79
CA GLY A 494 6.56 6.57 18.63
C GLY A 494 7.25 7.33 17.49
N LYS A 495 7.75 8.54 17.74
CA LYS A 495 8.53 9.32 16.78
C LYS A 495 9.90 9.68 17.34
N CYS A 496 10.88 9.73 16.46
CA CYS A 496 12.21 10.22 16.81
C CYS A 496 12.23 11.75 16.77
N GLU A 497 12.15 12.38 17.93
CA GLU A 497 12.11 13.83 18.06
C GLU A 497 13.37 14.37 18.73
N GLN A 498 13.80 15.59 18.36
CA GLN A 498 14.81 16.28 19.16
C GLN A 498 14.22 16.48 20.55
N GLY A 499 14.77 15.79 21.54
CA GLY A 499 14.29 15.85 22.91
C GLY A 499 14.18 17.30 23.32
N GLY A 500 12.95 17.76 23.54
CA GLY A 500 12.71 19.10 24.03
C GLY A 500 13.61 19.33 25.23
N VAL A 501 14.38 20.41 25.20
CA VAL A 501 15.06 20.91 26.39
C VAL A 501 13.96 21.07 27.43
N VAL A 502 13.89 20.13 28.38
CA VAL A 502 13.06 20.34 29.56
C VAL A 502 13.65 21.60 30.18
N GLN A 503 12.95 22.71 30.08
CA GLN A 503 13.24 23.87 30.91
C GLN A 503 12.98 23.42 32.33
N ASP A 504 14.02 22.92 32.97
CA ASP A 504 14.07 22.74 34.40
C ASP A 504 13.77 24.10 35.02
N SER A 505 12.55 24.22 35.53
CA SER A 505 12.11 25.35 36.33
C SER A 505 12.41 25.09 37.81
N GLY A 506 13.49 24.35 38.09
CA GLY A 506 14.06 24.14 39.41
C GLY A 506 15.34 24.97 39.62
N ALA A 507 15.38 25.70 40.72
CA ALA A 507 16.55 26.43 41.21
C ALA A 507 17.76 25.49 41.46
N PRO A 508 19.00 26.02 41.52
CA PRO A 508 20.19 25.19 41.49
C PRO A 508 20.49 24.59 42.86
N ASP A 509 20.59 23.27 42.96
CA ASP A 509 21.29 22.62 44.06
C ASP A 509 22.07 21.38 43.58
N SER A 510 23.39 21.57 43.45
CA SER A 510 24.50 20.60 43.54
C SER A 510 24.60 19.41 42.55
N PRO A 511 25.83 18.98 42.20
CA PRO A 511 26.06 18.13 41.04
C PRO A 511 25.70 16.66 41.31
N ILE A 512 24.81 16.10 40.50
CA ILE A 512 24.68 14.65 40.34
C ILE A 512 25.80 14.19 39.41
N VAL A 513 26.74 13.43 39.97
CA VAL A 513 27.69 12.63 39.20
C VAL A 513 26.94 11.40 38.67
N VAL A 514 26.70 11.36 37.37
CA VAL A 514 26.25 10.15 36.68
C VAL A 514 27.51 9.38 36.30
N THR A 515 27.79 8.27 37.00
CA THR A 515 28.68 7.21 36.50
C THR A 515 27.84 6.08 35.95
N ASP A 516 28.06 5.76 34.68
CA ASP A 516 27.56 4.56 34.02
C ASP A 516 28.23 3.29 34.58
N SER A 517 27.54 2.16 34.38
CA SER A 517 27.97 0.75 34.46
C SER A 517 27.57 -0.06 35.71
N GLY A 518 26.51 -0.86 35.55
CA GLY A 518 26.65 -2.32 35.64
C GLY A 518 26.38 -3.03 36.97
N THR A 519 25.47 -4.00 36.88
CA THR A 519 25.39 -5.28 37.63
C THR A 519 24.89 -5.32 39.08
N ALA A 520 24.01 -6.31 39.29
CA ALA A 520 23.34 -6.67 40.52
C ALA A 520 24.29 -7.10 41.66
N GLY A 521 23.93 -6.73 42.89
CA GLY A 521 24.55 -7.24 44.12
C GLY A 521 23.94 -6.62 45.39
N SER A 522 23.47 -7.49 46.29
CA SER A 522 22.73 -7.17 47.52
C SER A 522 23.56 -6.51 48.64
N GLY A 523 22.90 -5.63 49.41
CA GLY A 523 23.07 -5.48 50.88
C GLY A 523 23.80 -4.25 51.43
N GLY A 524 23.17 -3.50 52.35
CA GLY A 524 23.89 -2.69 53.36
C GLY A 524 23.30 -1.34 53.86
N THR A 525 22.26 -1.39 54.70
CA THR A 525 22.05 -0.67 55.99
C THR A 525 22.27 0.87 56.19
N ILE A 526 21.14 1.57 56.44
CA ILE A 526 20.75 2.56 57.49
C ILE A 526 21.69 3.72 57.90
N ILE A 527 21.20 4.99 57.84
CA ILE A 527 20.97 5.91 58.99
C ILE A 527 19.78 6.86 58.69
N THR A 528 18.72 6.83 59.51
CA THR A 528 17.69 7.87 59.64
C THR A 528 17.93 8.69 60.90
N PRO A 529 17.60 10.00 60.94
CA PRO A 529 17.31 10.69 62.19
C PRO A 529 15.80 10.96 62.31
N ASP A 530 15.21 10.16 63.18
CA ASP A 530 14.31 10.49 64.28
C ASP A 530 13.30 11.66 64.15
N ALA A 531 12.05 11.27 64.40
CA ALA A 531 10.89 12.13 64.55
C ALA A 531 10.71 12.48 66.03
N SER A 532 10.27 13.71 66.31
CA SER A 532 9.67 14.04 67.60
C SER A 532 8.58 15.09 67.39
N ALA A 533 7.33 14.62 67.40
CA ALA A 533 6.15 15.43 67.69
C ALA A 533 6.09 15.73 69.21
N PRO A 534 5.31 16.73 69.67
CA PRO A 534 3.91 16.40 70.01
C PRO A 534 2.86 17.51 69.77
N ASP A 535 1.62 17.04 69.53
CA ASP A 535 0.27 17.50 69.89
C ASP A 535 -0.09 19.00 70.04
N GLY A 536 -1.19 19.41 69.37
CA GLY A 536 -1.98 20.59 69.76
C GLY A 536 -2.99 21.17 68.74
N ALA A 537 -4.23 20.70 68.79
CA ALA A 537 -5.54 21.41 68.63
C ALA A 537 -5.82 22.54 67.59
N ALA A 538 -6.89 22.30 66.79
CA ALA A 538 -8.11 23.10 66.52
C ALA A 538 -8.12 24.47 65.79
N GLY A 539 -9.12 24.64 64.90
CA GLY A 539 -9.77 25.90 64.45
C GLY A 539 -9.48 26.29 62.98
N ASP A 540 -10.36 26.09 61.99
CA ASP A 540 -11.61 26.79 61.59
C ASP A 540 -11.44 28.06 60.70
N SER A 541 -12.28 28.12 59.66
CA SER A 541 -12.78 29.28 58.88
C SER A 541 -11.95 29.98 57.77
N GLY A 542 -12.44 29.84 56.52
CA GLY A 542 -12.98 31.00 55.78
C GLY A 542 -12.20 31.60 54.59
N PRO A 543 -12.88 32.30 53.63
CA PRO A 543 -12.64 32.18 52.18
C PRO A 543 -12.45 33.52 51.40
N HIS A 544 -12.37 33.39 50.06
CA HIS A 544 -12.61 34.40 49.00
C HIS A 544 -11.54 35.44 48.64
N GLY A 545 -11.34 35.64 47.32
CA GLY A 545 -10.70 36.82 46.75
C GLY A 545 -10.43 36.74 45.24
N THR A 546 -11.47 36.91 44.42
CA THR A 546 -11.43 37.11 42.97
C THR A 546 -10.99 38.52 42.59
N THR A 547 -10.19 38.69 41.53
CA THR A 547 -10.31 39.85 40.61
C THR A 547 -9.84 39.49 39.20
N TYR A 548 -10.61 40.01 38.24
CA TYR A 548 -10.66 39.76 36.79
C TYR A 548 -9.93 40.90 36.07
N ASP A 549 -9.10 40.60 35.05
CA ASP A 549 -8.54 41.60 34.11
C ASP A 549 -9.08 41.32 32.69
N PRO A 550 -9.79 42.27 32.04
CA PRO A 550 -10.56 42.04 30.82
C PRO A 550 -9.88 42.48 29.51
N ASN A 551 -8.57 42.30 29.29
CA ASN A 551 -7.95 42.63 27.98
C ASN A 551 -6.75 41.73 27.60
N ALA A 552 -7.01 40.46 27.27
CA ALA A 552 -6.03 39.64 26.55
C ALA A 552 -6.73 38.83 25.42
N PRO A 553 -6.25 38.91 24.16
CA PRO A 553 -6.86 38.20 23.03
C PRO A 553 -6.57 36.70 23.14
N LYS A 554 -7.62 35.87 23.16
CA LYS A 554 -7.50 34.42 23.12
C LYS A 554 -7.47 33.95 21.65
N SER A 555 -6.38 33.29 21.28
CA SER A 555 -6.29 32.41 20.11
C SER A 555 -6.93 31.07 20.46
N ASP A 556 -8.10 30.79 19.91
CA ASP A 556 -8.69 29.44 19.94
C ASP A 556 -8.05 28.61 18.81
N SER A 557 -6.99 27.87 19.15
CA SER A 557 -6.51 26.72 18.38
C SER A 557 -6.58 25.50 19.29
N GLY A 558 -7.76 24.88 19.29
CA GLY A 558 -8.02 23.61 19.98
C GLY A 558 -9.00 22.79 19.16
N CYS A 559 -8.51 22.06 18.15
CA CYS A 559 -9.28 21.02 17.50
C CYS A 559 -9.09 19.71 18.29
N GLY A 560 -10.01 19.48 19.23
CA GLY A 560 -10.20 18.20 19.90
C GLY A 560 -11.13 17.27 19.11
N CYS A 561 -10.91 15.98 19.34
CA CYS A 561 -11.48 14.79 18.72
C CYS A 561 -13.01 14.79 18.51
N ARG A 562 -13.46 14.07 17.47
CA ARG A 562 -14.82 13.51 17.40
C ARG A 562 -14.74 11.98 17.23
N ALA A 563 -15.01 11.27 18.31
CA ALA A 563 -15.51 9.90 18.29
C ALA A 563 -17.02 9.96 18.57
N GLY A 564 -17.84 9.40 17.68
CA GLY A 564 -19.29 9.33 17.85
C GLY A 564 -19.67 8.09 18.66
N ALA A 565 -20.26 8.31 19.84
CA ALA A 565 -21.01 7.29 20.56
C ALA A 565 -22.43 7.78 20.81
N SER A 566 -23.36 6.85 20.61
CA SER A 566 -24.81 6.89 20.77
C SER A 566 -25.33 7.48 22.08
N SER A 567 -26.51 8.09 22.03
CA SER A 567 -27.45 8.08 23.17
C SER A 567 -28.90 7.95 22.70
N ASP A 568 -29.53 6.85 23.09
CA ASP A 568 -30.98 6.70 23.22
C ASP A 568 -31.47 7.43 24.49
N HIS A 569 -32.65 8.08 24.39
CA HIS A 569 -33.79 8.02 25.33
C HIS A 569 -34.65 9.32 25.34
N GLY A 570 -35.93 9.18 24.95
CA GLY A 570 -37.03 9.42 25.90
C GLY A 570 -37.74 10.79 26.00
N ALA A 571 -38.62 11.07 25.03
CA ALA A 571 -40.07 11.30 25.22
C ALA A 571 -40.72 12.66 25.63
N TRP A 572 -41.86 12.90 24.95
CA TRP A 572 -43.09 13.70 25.23
C TRP A 572 -43.22 15.18 24.78
N LEU A 573 -43.99 15.43 23.70
CA LEU A 573 -45.38 15.96 23.77
C LEU A 573 -46.09 16.12 22.39
N VAL A 574 -47.23 15.40 22.32
CA VAL A 574 -48.48 15.47 21.53
C VAL A 574 -48.86 16.75 20.74
N ALA A 575 -49.31 16.58 19.48
CA ALA A 575 -50.60 17.05 18.91
C ALA A 575 -50.77 16.56 17.44
N LEU A 576 -51.56 15.52 17.20
CA LEU A 576 -52.91 15.57 16.57
C LEU A 576 -53.00 16.18 15.16
N LEU A 577 -53.20 15.31 14.16
CA LEU A 577 -54.32 15.40 13.21
C LEU A 577 -54.50 14.07 12.48
N GLY A 578 -55.56 13.35 12.85
CA GLY A 578 -56.11 12.26 12.05
C GLY A 578 -57.23 12.77 11.15
N ILE A 579 -57.39 12.10 10.00
CA ILE A 579 -58.59 11.79 9.19
C ILE A 579 -57.97 11.03 8.00
N GLY A 580 -58.28 9.78 7.64
CA GLY A 580 -59.37 8.89 8.01
C GLY A 580 -59.84 8.19 6.72
N LEU A 581 -59.76 6.85 6.71
CA LEU A 581 -60.72 5.90 6.08
C LEU A 581 -60.81 5.92 4.53
N LEU A 582 -61.13 4.87 3.77
CA LEU A 582 -61.44 3.45 3.93
C LEU A 582 -61.54 2.84 2.51
N VAL A 583 -60.97 1.65 2.31
CA VAL A 583 -61.60 0.44 1.70
C VAL A 583 -62.47 0.56 0.44
N LYS A 584 -62.06 -0.12 -0.66
CA LYS A 584 -62.79 -1.23 -1.35
C LYS A 584 -61.98 -1.71 -2.58
N ARG A 585 -61.47 -2.96 -2.65
CA ARG A 585 -62.11 -4.26 -2.97
C ARG A 585 -62.34 -4.52 -4.48
N ARG A 586 -61.62 -5.54 -4.98
CA ARG A 586 -61.97 -6.59 -5.99
C ARG A 586 -62.03 -6.26 -7.50
N GLY A 587 -61.42 -7.18 -8.28
CA GLY A 587 -61.81 -7.60 -9.63
C GLY A 587 -60.58 -7.87 -10.53
N ARG A 588 -59.99 -9.07 -10.61
CA ARG A 588 -60.36 -10.29 -11.38
C ARG A 588 -60.23 -10.11 -12.91
N ARG A 589 -59.24 -10.83 -13.47
CA ARG A 589 -59.09 -11.40 -14.84
C ARG A 589 -59.14 -10.46 -16.05
N GLY A 590 -58.03 -10.45 -16.77
CA GLY A 590 -57.85 -10.24 -18.21
C GLY A 590 -56.55 -10.91 -18.58
#